data_AF-A0A059JA42-F1
#
_entry.id   AF-A0A059JA42-F1
#
_cell.length_a   1.000
_cell.length_b   1.000
_cell.length_c   1.000
_cell.angle_alpha   90.00
_cell.angle_beta   90.00
_cell.angle_gamma   90.00
#
_symmetry.space_group_name_H-M   'P 1'
#
loop_
_entity.id
_entity.type
_entity.pdbx_description
1 polymer ?
#
loop_
_entity_poly.entity_id
_entity_poly.type
_entity_poly.pdbx_seq_one_letter_code
_entity_poly.pdbx_strand_id
1 'polypeptide(L)'
;MSKSDMDVGTGLVGAPACGDVMKLQIRVDKSNNTISDVKFKTFGCGSAIASSSYLTELVRGMTLEEAAKIRNTEIAKELCLPPVKLHCSMLAEDAIKSAINNYYSKNPTATDLSGTGASIAEVAAQPAAQPATTTPPASN
;
A
#
# COMPACT_ATOMS: atom_id res chain seq x y z
N MET A 1 -1.28 -15.58 -15.46
CA MET A 1 -1.05 -16.18 -14.14
C MET A 1 -2.34 -16.84 -13.74
N SER A 2 -2.31 -18.14 -13.46
CA SER A 2 -3.49 -18.86 -13.00
C SER A 2 -3.70 -18.51 -11.52
N LYS A 3 -4.92 -18.17 -11.11
CA LYS A 3 -5.23 -17.85 -9.70
C LYS A 3 -5.03 -19.07 -8.78
N SER A 4 -5.07 -20.26 -9.36
CA SER A 4 -5.00 -21.56 -8.70
C SER A 4 -3.58 -21.97 -8.29
N ASP A 5 -2.57 -21.26 -8.81
CA ASP A 5 -1.17 -21.53 -8.51
C ASP A 5 -0.88 -21.21 -7.02
N MET A 6 -0.19 -22.11 -6.31
CA MET A 6 0.15 -21.94 -4.89
C MET A 6 1.23 -20.87 -4.69
N ASP A 7 2.07 -20.63 -5.70
CA ASP A 7 3.07 -19.57 -5.78
C ASP A 7 2.47 -18.19 -6.06
N VAL A 8 1.16 -18.09 -6.32
CA VAL A 8 0.50 -16.84 -6.70
C VAL A 8 -0.36 -16.27 -5.56
N GLY A 9 0.03 -15.10 -5.08
CA GLY A 9 -0.77 -14.24 -4.21
C GLY A 9 -1.69 -13.34 -5.04
N THR A 10 -2.94 -13.16 -4.61
CA THR A 10 -3.88 -12.23 -5.25
C THR A 10 -4.51 -11.30 -4.23
N GLY A 11 -4.38 -10.00 -4.46
CA GLY A 11 -5.05 -8.94 -3.70
C GLY A 11 -6.10 -8.27 -4.56
N LEU A 12 -7.31 -8.09 -4.02
CA LEU A 12 -8.36 -7.30 -4.65
C LEU A 12 -8.78 -6.22 -3.65
N VAL A 13 -8.58 -4.97 -4.04
CA VAL A 13 -8.88 -3.80 -3.21
C VAL A 13 -9.65 -2.78 -4.02
N GLY A 14 -10.44 -1.95 -3.35
CA GLY A 14 -11.21 -0.89 -4.00
C GLY A 14 -11.58 0.22 -3.04
N ALA A 15 -11.63 1.44 -3.58
CA ALA A 15 -12.01 2.65 -2.87
C ALA A 15 -13.41 3.09 -3.33
N PRO A 16 -14.49 2.73 -2.61
CA PRO A 16 -15.86 3.00 -3.04
C PRO A 16 -16.17 4.50 -3.17
N ALA A 17 -15.44 5.36 -2.47
CA ALA A 17 -15.61 6.81 -2.55
C ALA A 17 -15.17 7.42 -3.89
N CYS A 18 -14.18 6.82 -4.55
CA CYS A 18 -13.59 7.33 -5.79
C CYS A 18 -13.89 6.44 -7.01
N GLY A 19 -14.44 5.24 -6.77
CA GLY A 19 -14.72 4.25 -7.83
C GLY A 19 -13.48 3.50 -8.32
N ASP A 20 -12.33 3.67 -7.66
CA ASP A 20 -11.08 3.01 -8.03
C ASP A 20 -11.11 1.55 -7.52
N VAL A 21 -10.76 0.60 -8.39
CA VAL A 21 -10.68 -0.83 -8.06
C VAL A 21 -9.40 -1.40 -8.65
N MET A 22 -8.59 -2.05 -7.82
CA MET A 22 -7.32 -2.65 -8.20
C MET A 22 -7.26 -4.12 -7.82
N LYS A 23 -6.85 -4.93 -8.79
CA LYS A 23 -6.48 -6.32 -8.60
C LYS A 23 -4.98 -6.48 -8.85
N LEU A 24 -4.24 -6.89 -7.82
CA LEU A 24 -2.82 -7.20 -7.90
C LEU A 24 -2.61 -8.70 -7.80
N GLN A 25 -1.70 -9.23 -8.62
CA GLN A 25 -1.25 -10.60 -8.56
C GLN A 25 0.27 -10.62 -8.53
N ILE A 26 0.82 -11.33 -7.55
CA ILE A 26 2.26 -11.51 -7.37
C ILE A 26 2.57 -13.00 -7.50
N ARG A 27 3.68 -13.34 -8.14
CA ARG A 27 4.27 -14.68 -8.13
C ARG A 27 5.51 -14.67 -7.26
N VAL A 28 5.55 -15.58 -6.31
CA VAL A 28 6.64 -15.69 -5.34
C VAL A 28 7.48 -16.92 -5.65
N ASP A 29 8.79 -16.76 -5.66
CA ASP A 29 9.72 -17.89 -5.69
C ASP A 29 9.94 -18.42 -4.27
N LYS A 30 9.65 -19.71 -4.08
CA LYS A 30 9.72 -20.38 -2.77
C LYS A 30 11.15 -20.54 -2.25
N SER A 31 12.16 -20.45 -3.12
CA SER A 31 13.56 -20.63 -2.73
C SER A 31 14.12 -19.47 -1.91
N ASN A 32 13.66 -18.25 -2.20
CA ASN A 32 14.22 -17.01 -1.66
C ASN A 32 13.13 -16.05 -1.12
N ASN A 33 11.85 -16.43 -1.18
CA ASN A 33 10.70 -15.58 -0.85
C ASN A 33 10.70 -14.23 -1.61
N THR A 34 11.24 -14.21 -2.83
CA THR A 34 11.26 -13.02 -3.69
C THR A 34 10.12 -13.03 -4.68
N ILE A 35 9.68 -11.84 -5.06
CA ILE A 35 8.63 -11.65 -6.05
C ILE A 35 9.25 -11.72 -7.45
N SER A 36 8.97 -12.80 -8.18
CA SER A 36 9.53 -13.05 -9.51
C SER A 36 8.77 -12.33 -10.64
N ASP A 37 7.44 -12.25 -10.52
CA ASP A 37 6.59 -11.58 -11.50
C ASP A 37 5.39 -10.92 -10.83
N VAL A 38 4.95 -9.80 -11.39
CA VAL A 38 3.86 -8.99 -10.84
C VAL A 38 2.97 -8.51 -11.98
N LYS A 39 1.67 -8.69 -11.81
CA LYS A 39 0.66 -8.22 -12.76
C LYS A 39 -0.46 -7.52 -12.03
N PHE A 40 -0.84 -6.36 -12.54
CA PHE A 40 -1.96 -5.61 -12.01
C PHE A 40 -3.06 -5.46 -13.06
N LYS A 41 -4.29 -5.33 -12.59
CA LYS A 41 -5.43 -4.88 -13.37
C LYS A 41 -6.15 -3.84 -12.51
N THR A 42 -6.14 -2.60 -12.95
CA THR A 42 -6.75 -1.49 -12.21
C THR A 42 -7.80 -0.79 -13.07
N PHE A 43 -8.83 -0.29 -12.42
CA PHE A 43 -9.88 0.55 -12.97
C PHE A 43 -9.93 1.80 -12.10
N GLY A 44 -9.76 2.97 -12.69
CA GLY A 44 -9.69 4.21 -11.92
C GLY A 44 -9.09 5.35 -12.69
N CYS A 45 -8.81 6.44 -11.97
CA CYS A 45 -8.18 7.62 -12.57
C CYS A 45 -6.72 7.35 -13.02
N GLY A 46 -6.20 8.18 -13.93
CA GLY A 46 -4.83 8.03 -14.45
C GLY A 46 -3.75 8.02 -13.35
N SER A 47 -3.98 8.72 -12.23
CA SER A 47 -3.10 8.69 -11.07
C SER A 47 -3.06 7.32 -10.40
N ALA A 48 -4.20 6.63 -10.27
CA ALA A 48 -4.26 5.27 -9.74
C ALA A 48 -3.55 4.26 -10.67
N ILE A 49 -3.66 4.45 -11.99
CA ILE A 49 -2.92 3.63 -12.98
C ILE A 49 -1.41 3.84 -12.83
N ALA A 50 -0.96 5.09 -12.71
CA ALA A 50 0.45 5.42 -12.52
C ALA A 50 0.99 4.85 -11.19
N SER A 51 0.27 5.00 -10.09
CA SER A 51 0.62 4.41 -8.77
C SER A 51 0.70 2.89 -8.83
N SER A 52 -0.24 2.24 -9.51
CA SER A 52 -0.24 0.79 -9.68
C SER A 52 0.97 0.31 -10.49
N SER A 53 1.27 1.01 -11.60
CA SER A 53 2.41 0.68 -12.48
C SER A 53 3.75 0.86 -11.77
N TYR A 54 3.89 1.95 -11.01
CA TYR A 54 5.11 2.21 -10.25
C TYR A 54 5.32 1.14 -9.16
N LEU A 55 4.26 0.80 -8.42
CA LEU A 55 4.32 -0.24 -7.41
C LEU A 55 4.81 -1.57 -8.00
N THR A 56 4.30 -1.99 -9.16
CA THR A 56 4.69 -3.28 -9.75
C THR A 56 6.15 -3.37 -10.15
N GLU A 57 6.75 -2.25 -10.55
CA GLU A 57 8.18 -2.21 -10.86
C GLU A 57 9.01 -2.15 -9.58
N LEU A 58 8.53 -1.44 -8.55
CA LEU A 58 9.19 -1.39 -7.25
C LEU A 58 9.25 -2.77 -6.57
N VAL A 59 8.14 -3.50 -6.55
CA VAL A 59 8.06 -4.79 -5.84
C VAL A 59 8.72 -5.96 -6.60
N ARG A 60 9.06 -5.79 -7.88
CA ARG A 60 9.66 -6.85 -8.68
C ARG A 60 11.09 -7.10 -8.19
N GLY A 61 11.39 -8.32 -7.78
CA GLY A 61 12.70 -8.72 -7.26
C GLY A 61 12.94 -8.42 -5.78
N MET A 62 11.98 -7.79 -5.08
CA MET A 62 12.02 -7.61 -3.63
C MET A 62 11.56 -8.86 -2.89
N THR A 63 11.95 -9.00 -1.61
CA THR A 63 11.37 -10.04 -0.75
C THR A 63 9.96 -9.65 -0.30
N LEU A 64 9.18 -10.64 0.16
CA LEU A 64 7.84 -10.38 0.70
C LEU A 64 7.84 -9.41 1.89
N GLU A 65 8.85 -9.49 2.75
CA GLU A 65 9.01 -8.64 3.92
C GLU A 65 9.33 -7.18 3.54
N GLU A 66 10.12 -6.99 2.49
CA GLU A 66 10.41 -5.66 1.94
C GLU A 66 9.18 -5.07 1.25
N ALA A 67 8.49 -5.87 0.44
CA ALA A 67 7.27 -5.46 -0.23
C ALA A 67 6.15 -5.09 0.76
N ALA A 68 6.09 -5.75 1.93
CA ALA A 68 5.15 -5.41 3.00
C ALA A 68 5.46 -4.10 3.73
N LYS A 69 6.72 -3.61 3.66
CA LYS A 69 7.16 -2.35 4.29
C LYS A 69 6.93 -1.12 3.43
N ILE A 70 6.56 -1.29 2.16
CA ILE A 70 6.27 -0.18 1.24
C ILE A 70 5.11 0.64 1.80
N ARG A 71 5.29 1.96 1.78
CA ARG A 71 4.31 2.93 2.29
C ARG A 71 3.79 3.83 1.18
N ASN A 72 2.51 4.22 1.28
CA ASN A 72 1.88 5.16 0.36
C ASN A 72 2.65 6.48 0.22
N THR A 73 3.35 6.92 1.26
CA THR A 73 4.12 8.18 1.27
C THR A 73 5.28 8.16 0.28
N GLU A 74 5.91 7.01 0.10
CA GLU A 74 7.04 6.84 -0.84
C GLU A 74 6.52 6.88 -2.28
N ILE A 75 5.45 6.14 -2.56
CA ILE A 75 4.77 6.13 -3.86
C ILE A 75 4.26 7.54 -4.22
N ALA A 76 3.66 8.24 -3.25
CA ALA A 76 3.15 9.59 -3.45
C ALA A 76 4.26 10.60 -3.73
N LYS A 77 5.41 10.47 -3.05
CA LYS A 77 6.58 11.34 -3.24
C LYS A 77 7.17 11.15 -4.63
N GLU A 78 7.34 9.90 -5.07
CA GLU A 78 7.92 9.61 -6.38
C GLU A 78 7.05 10.16 -7.52
N LEU A 79 5.74 9.97 -7.41
CA LEU A 79 4.78 10.44 -8.41
C LEU A 79 4.41 11.93 -8.24
N CYS A 80 5.04 12.63 -7.29
CA CYS A 80 4.78 14.04 -6.96
C CYS A 80 3.28 14.35 -6.82
N LEU A 81 2.52 13.43 -6.19
CA LEU A 81 1.08 13.55 -6.11
C LEU A 81 0.68 14.71 -5.18
N PRO A 82 -0.28 15.56 -5.58
CA PRO A 82 -0.79 16.59 -4.70
C PRO A 82 -1.50 15.94 -3.49
N PRO A 83 -1.55 16.62 -2.33
CA PRO A 83 -2.09 16.06 -1.09
C PRO A 83 -3.56 15.59 -1.22
N VAL A 84 -4.31 16.16 -2.15
CA VAL A 84 -5.71 15.80 -2.43
C VAL A 84 -5.85 14.39 -3.07
N LYS A 85 -4.81 13.87 -3.73
CA LYS A 85 -4.84 12.59 -4.49
C LYS A 85 -4.10 11.43 -3.79
N LEU A 86 -3.81 11.55 -2.50
CA LEU A 86 -3.08 10.52 -1.75
C LEU A 86 -3.82 9.17 -1.64
N HIS A 87 -5.14 9.15 -1.85
CA HIS A 87 -5.93 7.92 -1.85
C HIS A 87 -5.48 6.92 -2.94
N CYS A 88 -4.96 7.40 -4.08
CA CYS A 88 -4.43 6.54 -5.14
C CYS A 88 -3.19 5.75 -4.68
N SER A 89 -2.37 6.34 -3.80
CA SER A 89 -1.20 5.68 -3.22
C SER A 89 -1.57 4.70 -2.11
N MET A 90 -2.64 5.00 -1.34
CA MET A 90 -3.17 4.09 -0.34
C MET A 90 -3.71 2.80 -0.98
N LEU A 91 -4.42 2.92 -2.11
CA LEU A 91 -4.92 1.77 -2.87
C LEU A 91 -3.78 0.81 -3.27
N ALA A 92 -2.65 1.36 -3.71
CA ALA A 92 -1.47 0.59 -4.10
C ALA A 92 -0.85 -0.15 -2.89
N GLU A 93 -0.72 0.52 -1.75
CA GLU A 93 -0.23 -0.08 -0.50
C GLU A 93 -1.14 -1.21 0.01
N ASP A 94 -2.46 -1.00 -0.01
CA ASP A 94 -3.42 -2.00 0.43
C ASP A 94 -3.43 -3.22 -0.51
N ALA A 95 -3.24 -2.98 -1.81
CA ALA A 95 -3.20 -4.04 -2.82
C ALA A 95 -2.03 -5.02 -2.58
N ILE A 96 -0.83 -4.50 -2.28
CA ILE A 96 0.35 -5.35 -2.04
C ILE A 96 0.20 -6.14 -0.75
N LYS A 97 -0.23 -5.50 0.34
CA LYS A 97 -0.47 -6.19 1.62
C LYS A 97 -1.52 -7.29 1.49
N SER A 98 -2.62 -7.01 0.79
CA SER A 98 -3.66 -8.00 0.51
C SER A 98 -3.13 -9.19 -0.30
N ALA A 99 -2.30 -8.94 -1.33
CA ALA A 99 -1.72 -9.99 -2.15
C ALA A 99 -0.74 -10.88 -1.37
N ILE A 100 0.08 -10.28 -0.50
CA ILE A 100 1.02 -10.97 0.38
C ILE A 100 0.26 -11.82 1.40
N ASN A 101 -0.75 -11.26 2.07
CA ASN A 101 -1.58 -12.00 3.02
C ASN A 101 -2.29 -13.20 2.37
N ASN A 102 -2.75 -13.05 1.12
CA ASN A 102 -3.33 -14.15 0.36
C ASN A 102 -2.31 -15.26 0.06
N TYR A 103 -1.05 -14.90 -0.26
CA TYR A 103 0.01 -15.87 -0.47
C TYR A 103 0.32 -16.66 0.82
N TYR A 104 0.45 -15.97 1.97
CA TYR A 104 0.67 -16.62 3.26
C TYR A 104 -0.51 -17.51 3.68
N SER A 105 -1.75 -17.08 3.43
CA SER A 105 -2.95 -17.89 3.70
C SER A 105 -2.98 -19.21 2.90
N LYS A 106 -2.37 -19.24 1.72
CA LYS A 106 -2.23 -20.46 0.89
C LYS A 106 -1.01 -21.30 1.27
N ASN A 107 0.01 -20.70 1.86
CA ASN A 107 1.27 -21.34 2.26
C ASN A 107 1.54 -21.09 3.76
N PRO A 108 0.82 -21.77 4.68
CA PRO A 108 0.95 -21.56 6.12
C PRO A 108 2.34 -21.89 6.69
N THR A 109 3.23 -22.51 5.91
CA THR A 109 4.61 -22.85 6.30
C THR A 109 5.62 -21.75 5.95
N ALA A 110 5.23 -20.72 5.18
CA ALA A 110 6.07 -19.57 4.90
C ALA A 110 5.89 -18.54 6.04
N THR A 111 6.63 -18.72 7.12
CA THR A 111 6.78 -17.79 8.26
C THR A 111 5.48 -17.28 8.87
N ASP A 112 5.03 -17.96 9.92
CA ASP A 112 4.00 -17.51 10.86
C ASP A 112 4.32 -16.11 11.42
N LEU A 113 3.62 -15.10 10.91
CA LEU A 113 3.62 -13.72 11.43
C LEU A 113 2.47 -13.48 12.44
N SER A 114 1.77 -14.53 12.90
CA SER A 114 0.74 -14.39 13.95
C SER A 114 1.30 -13.91 15.31
N GLY A 115 2.62 -13.80 15.43
CA GLY A 115 3.32 -13.33 16.63
C GLY A 115 3.72 -11.85 16.69
N THR A 116 3.60 -11.05 15.62
CA THR A 116 3.84 -9.59 15.72
C THR A 116 2.53 -8.82 15.82
N GLY A 117 1.74 -9.18 16.84
CA GLY A 117 0.88 -8.22 17.52
C GLY A 117 1.76 -7.23 18.27
N ALA A 118 2.43 -6.32 17.55
CA ALA A 118 2.90 -5.10 18.18
C ALA A 118 1.64 -4.36 18.60
N SER A 119 1.43 -4.31 19.91
CA SER A 119 0.36 -3.54 20.53
C SER A 119 0.31 -2.17 19.87
N ILE A 120 -0.89 -1.82 19.43
CA ILE A 120 -1.25 -0.45 19.13
C ILE A 120 -1.12 0.27 20.48
N ALA A 121 0.06 0.83 20.73
CA ALA A 121 0.25 1.79 21.80
C ALA A 121 -0.63 2.99 21.44
N GLU A 122 -1.69 3.11 22.22
CA GLU A 122 -2.67 4.18 22.26
C GLU A 122 -2.01 5.55 21.99
N VAL A 123 -2.16 6.06 20.77
CA VAL A 123 -1.90 7.47 20.51
C VAL A 123 -3.11 8.22 21.06
N ALA A 124 -2.97 8.52 22.35
CA ALA A 124 -3.80 9.44 23.08
C ALA A 124 -4.01 10.72 22.25
N ALA A 125 -5.27 11.13 22.20
CA ALA A 125 -5.73 12.40 21.69
C ALA A 125 -4.77 13.54 22.06
N GLN A 126 -4.31 14.30 21.07
CA GLN A 126 -3.81 15.64 21.30
C GLN A 126 -4.86 16.65 20.83
N PRO A 127 -5.37 17.50 21.74
CA PRO A 127 -6.41 18.48 21.46
C PRO A 127 -5.86 19.67 20.67
N ALA A 128 -6.79 20.38 20.03
CA ALA A 128 -6.60 21.62 19.32
C ALA A 128 -5.70 22.63 20.06
N ALA A 129 -4.71 23.17 19.35
CA ALA A 129 -4.09 24.46 19.68
C ALA A 129 -3.57 25.11 18.38
N GLN A 130 -4.27 26.16 17.94
CA GLN A 130 -3.83 27.09 16.91
C GLN A 130 -2.64 27.92 17.43
N PRO A 131 -1.65 28.28 16.60
CA PRO A 131 -0.75 29.38 16.91
C PRO A 131 -1.27 30.71 16.34
N ALA A 132 -1.05 31.74 17.13
CA ALA A 132 -1.61 33.09 17.11
C ALA A 132 -1.16 33.99 15.95
N THR A 133 -2.01 34.98 15.63
CA THR A 133 -1.55 36.32 15.24
C THR A 133 -2.45 37.38 15.85
N THR A 134 -1.90 38.06 16.86
CA THR A 134 -2.41 39.25 17.52
C THR A 134 -2.31 40.47 16.60
N THR A 135 -3.42 41.21 16.52
CA THR A 135 -3.57 42.55 15.93
C THR A 135 -2.62 43.57 16.57
N PRO A 136 -1.92 44.42 15.80
CA PRO A 136 -1.30 45.64 16.33
C PRO A 136 -2.32 46.80 16.41
N PRO A 137 -2.19 47.72 17.39
CA PRO A 137 -3.16 48.80 17.61
C PRO A 137 -3.07 49.91 16.55
N ALA A 138 -4.22 50.50 16.23
CA ALA A 138 -4.36 51.67 15.39
C ALA A 138 -3.80 52.93 16.08
N SER A 139 -3.02 53.72 15.34
CA SER A 139 -2.75 55.14 15.58
C SER A 139 -3.16 55.91 14.33
N ASN A 140 -4.31 56.58 14.38
CA ASN A 140 -4.54 57.99 14.01
C ASN A 140 -6.01 58.34 14.27
#